data_AF-V4A4X1-F1
#
_entry.id   AF-V4A4X1-F1
#
_cell.length_a   1.000
_cell.length_b   1.000
_cell.length_c   1.000
_cell.angle_alpha   90.00
_cell.angle_beta   90.00
_cell.angle_gamma   90.00
#
_symmetry.space_group_name_H-M   'P 1'
#
loop_
_entity.id
_entity.type
_entity.pdbx_description
1 polymer ?
#
loop_
_entity_poly.entity_id
_entity_poly.type
_entity_poly.pdbx_seq_one_letter_code
_entity_poly.pdbx_strand_id
1 'polypeptide(L)'
;SFFTGPTISLQDCLAAFFSADELKGDNMYSCEKCKKLRNGLKYSKVLELPEILCIHLKRFRHEFYSSKIGAYVAFPLEGLDMKHYLHKECQNEITIYDLTAVICHHGTAGGGHYTAYCLNYINERWYEFDDQVVTEVDVQQVINCEAYVLFYRKRNDQMHSLRQKAMELMEAKEPSLMQFFVSKQWINRFNTFAEPGRITNSDFLCTHGGVPPYLVDHVDNLVVPLNQCMWEYLYNRYGGGPVCNRLYSCQICQRELDNLILRQKTEMDTFIQLNDEFKCEENPNVIYAISMVWFKEWENFVRDRTPYPPGPIENNRIAVMKNGQQVLKQTSDYGQVSRETWCYLHKIYGGGPELTVKQTVQPTTLLSQATANQTSPGQPTTVSQQKTNTATNPCPAPNSFPNSEGNSESSSSSQTTVVEGSSSTPVNNSSEEELPSDGQPSDGQPSSSGGQLSNQATVVDQSTHCKND
;
A
#
# COMPACT_ATOMS: atom_id res chain seq x y z
N SER A 1 -31.63 -8.58 -48.78
CA SER A 1 -30.66 -7.49 -48.63
C SER A 1 -29.66 -7.86 -47.54
N PHE A 2 -28.40 -8.05 -47.94
CA PHE A 2 -27.24 -8.42 -47.12
C PHE A 2 -26.59 -7.18 -46.49
N PHE A 3 -27.29 -6.51 -45.57
CA PHE A 3 -26.69 -5.42 -44.81
C PHE A 3 -26.47 -5.89 -43.36
N THR A 4 -25.31 -6.52 -43.12
CA THR A 4 -24.70 -6.54 -41.81
C THR A 4 -24.35 -5.09 -41.46
N GLY A 5 -24.87 -4.57 -40.35
CA GLY A 5 -24.47 -3.27 -39.83
C GLY A 5 -22.95 -3.20 -39.57
N PRO A 6 -22.39 -2.01 -39.36
CA PRO A 6 -20.96 -1.85 -39.13
C PRO A 6 -20.51 -2.67 -37.91
N THR A 7 -19.44 -3.47 -38.07
CA THR A 7 -18.79 -4.19 -36.97
C THR A 7 -18.26 -3.19 -35.95
N ILE A 8 -18.60 -3.36 -34.67
CA ILE A 8 -18.10 -2.51 -33.58
C ILE A 8 -16.65 -2.90 -33.31
N SER A 9 -15.75 -1.92 -33.30
CA SER A 9 -14.34 -2.11 -32.95
C SER A 9 -14.03 -1.68 -31.51
N LEU A 10 -12.91 -2.17 -30.98
CA LEU A 10 -12.36 -1.72 -29.69
C LEU A 10 -12.08 -0.21 -29.71
N GLN A 11 -11.64 0.33 -30.85
CA GLN A 11 -11.40 1.75 -31.05
C GLN A 11 -12.71 2.55 -30.92
N ASP A 12 -13.83 2.03 -31.41
CA ASP A 12 -15.15 2.65 -31.22
C ASP A 12 -15.53 2.65 -29.73
N CYS A 13 -15.28 1.55 -29.02
CA CYS A 13 -15.52 1.48 -27.57
C CYS A 13 -14.65 2.47 -26.78
N LEU A 14 -13.37 2.59 -27.12
CA LEU A 14 -12.46 3.55 -26.50
C LEU A 14 -12.85 4.99 -26.83
N ALA A 15 -13.21 5.29 -28.09
CA ALA A 15 -13.70 6.60 -28.49
C ALA A 15 -14.98 6.99 -27.73
N ALA A 16 -15.92 6.06 -27.54
CA ALA A 16 -17.09 6.28 -26.72
C ALA A 16 -16.73 6.52 -25.24
N PHE A 17 -15.82 5.71 -24.68
CA PHE A 17 -15.37 5.85 -23.28
C PHE A 17 -14.71 7.20 -22.99
N PHE A 18 -13.92 7.72 -23.94
CA PHE A 18 -13.23 9.00 -23.81
C PHE A 18 -14.01 10.18 -24.40
N SER A 19 -15.26 9.97 -24.82
CA SER A 19 -16.15 11.05 -25.25
C SER A 19 -16.64 11.88 -24.06
N ALA A 20 -17.28 13.02 -24.34
CA ALA A 20 -17.80 13.88 -23.29
C ALA A 20 -19.04 13.27 -22.63
N ASP A 21 -18.99 13.00 -21.34
CA ASP A 21 -20.13 12.53 -20.56
C ASP A 21 -20.96 13.71 -20.07
N GLU A 22 -22.25 13.73 -20.39
CA GLU A 22 -23.17 14.77 -19.94
C GLU A 22 -23.78 14.42 -18.59
N LEU A 23 -23.42 15.20 -17.57
CA LEU A 23 -23.90 15.07 -16.19
C LEU A 23 -25.19 15.88 -16.03
N LYS A 24 -26.35 15.21 -15.95
CA LYS A 24 -27.70 15.80 -15.86
C LYS A 24 -28.60 14.98 -14.94
N GLY A 25 -29.71 15.59 -14.50
CA GLY A 25 -30.70 14.92 -13.65
C GLY A 25 -30.11 14.46 -12.32
N ASP A 26 -30.29 13.18 -12.00
CA ASP A 26 -29.77 12.59 -10.75
C ASP A 26 -28.22 12.53 -10.72
N ASN A 27 -27.55 12.68 -11.87
CA ASN A 27 -26.09 12.67 -12.00
C ASN A 27 -25.47 14.08 -12.06
N MET A 28 -26.19 15.13 -11.65
CA MET A 28 -25.68 16.50 -11.67
C MET A 28 -24.45 16.67 -10.76
N TYR A 29 -23.50 17.50 -11.21
CA TYR A 29 -22.27 17.78 -10.46
C TYR A 29 -22.47 18.90 -9.45
N SER A 30 -21.93 18.73 -8.23
CA SER A 30 -21.91 19.78 -7.21
C SER A 30 -20.81 20.79 -7.51
N CYS A 31 -21.19 21.93 -8.08
CA CYS A 31 -20.24 22.97 -8.44
C CYS A 31 -19.77 23.74 -7.20
N GLU A 32 -18.47 23.68 -6.89
CA GLU A 32 -17.88 24.38 -5.75
C GLU A 32 -18.00 25.90 -5.83
N LYS A 33 -18.05 26.47 -7.04
CA LYS A 33 -18.24 27.91 -7.26
C LYS A 33 -19.71 28.32 -7.09
N CYS A 34 -20.63 27.51 -7.59
CA CYS A 34 -22.07 27.80 -7.51
C CYS A 34 -22.70 27.34 -6.18
N LYS A 35 -22.00 26.49 -5.41
CA LYS A 35 -22.47 25.84 -4.17
C LYS A 35 -23.78 25.06 -4.35
N LYS A 36 -23.89 24.32 -5.46
CA LYS A 36 -25.18 23.95 -6.08
C LYS A 36 -24.99 22.86 -7.14
N LEU A 37 -25.96 21.94 -7.26
CA LEU A 37 -25.97 20.94 -8.32
C LEU A 37 -26.18 21.60 -9.68
N ARG A 38 -25.37 21.22 -10.68
CA ARG A 38 -25.38 21.77 -12.04
C ARG A 38 -25.24 20.69 -13.09
N ASN A 39 -25.79 20.98 -14.27
CA ASN A 39 -25.46 20.23 -15.46
C ASN A 39 -23.99 20.44 -15.80
N GLY A 40 -23.29 19.37 -16.13
CA GLY A 40 -21.86 19.40 -16.43
C GLY A 40 -21.53 18.59 -17.67
N LEU A 41 -20.40 18.89 -18.28
CA LEU A 41 -19.71 17.99 -19.19
C LEU A 41 -18.45 17.49 -18.50
N LYS A 42 -18.28 16.17 -18.45
CA LYS A 42 -17.09 15.49 -17.92
C LYS A 42 -16.29 14.93 -19.09
N TYR A 43 -14.99 15.15 -19.09
CA TYR A 43 -14.05 14.57 -20.03
C TYR A 43 -13.05 13.70 -19.28
N SER A 44 -12.77 12.52 -19.80
CA SER A 44 -11.74 11.63 -19.27
C SER A 44 -10.54 11.60 -20.22
N LYS A 45 -9.31 11.63 -19.70
CA LYS A 45 -8.07 11.47 -20.47
C LYS A 45 -7.03 10.70 -19.66
N VAL A 46 -6.13 10.00 -20.35
CA VAL A 46 -5.07 9.20 -19.70
C VAL A 46 -3.86 10.08 -19.37
N LEU A 47 -3.46 10.17 -18.10
CA LEU A 47 -2.22 10.83 -17.67
C LEU A 47 -0.99 9.94 -17.83
N GLU A 48 -1.13 8.65 -17.55
CA GLU A 48 -0.02 7.72 -17.53
C GLU A 48 -0.46 6.37 -18.09
N LEU A 49 0.34 5.86 -19.01
CA LEU A 49 0.13 4.58 -19.68
C LEU A 49 0.88 3.45 -18.94
N PRO A 50 0.19 2.39 -18.51
CA PRO A 50 0.81 1.28 -17.79
C PRO A 50 1.61 0.37 -18.74
N GLU A 51 2.53 -0.43 -18.20
CA GLU A 51 3.22 -1.45 -19.00
C GLU A 51 2.25 -2.51 -19.55
N ILE A 52 1.26 -2.91 -18.74
CA ILE A 52 0.16 -3.79 -19.13
C ILE A 52 -1.15 -3.00 -19.03
N LEU A 53 -1.80 -2.79 -20.15
CA LEU A 53 -3.10 -2.16 -20.27
C LEU A 53 -4.20 -3.23 -20.22
N CYS A 54 -4.97 -3.23 -19.13
CA CYS A 54 -6.14 -4.07 -18.98
C CYS A 54 -7.39 -3.33 -19.44
N ILE A 55 -8.10 -3.85 -20.44
CA ILE A 55 -9.33 -3.25 -20.98
C ILE A 55 -10.50 -4.18 -20.71
N HIS A 56 -11.45 -3.72 -19.90
CA HIS A 56 -12.69 -4.44 -19.62
C HIS A 56 -13.81 -3.94 -20.53
N LEU A 57 -14.41 -4.87 -21.28
CA LEU A 57 -15.62 -4.62 -22.06
C LEU A 57 -16.84 -4.76 -21.13
N LYS A 58 -17.51 -3.64 -20.82
CA LYS A 58 -18.68 -3.57 -19.92
C LYS A 58 -19.92 -4.27 -20.52
N ARG A 59 -19.92 -5.60 -20.52
CA ARG A 59 -20.97 -6.42 -21.14
C ARG A 59 -22.19 -6.63 -20.25
N PHE A 60 -22.02 -6.60 -18.93
CA PHE A 60 -23.11 -6.88 -18.00
C PHE A 60 -23.84 -5.61 -17.61
N ARG A 61 -25.17 -5.68 -17.61
CA ARG A 61 -26.07 -4.65 -17.09
C ARG A 61 -26.89 -5.24 -15.95
N HIS A 62 -26.99 -4.50 -14.86
CA HIS A 62 -27.81 -4.87 -13.72
C HIS A 62 -28.74 -3.70 -13.39
N GLU A 63 -29.96 -3.79 -13.89
CA GLU A 63 -31.05 -2.85 -13.59
C GLU A 63 -32.13 -3.64 -12.83
N PHE A 64 -33.36 -3.70 -13.35
CA PHE A 64 -34.40 -4.59 -12.79
C PHE A 64 -34.17 -6.08 -13.11
N TYR A 65 -33.44 -6.36 -14.19
CA TYR A 65 -33.00 -7.71 -14.58
C TYR A 65 -31.54 -7.65 -15.02
N SER A 66 -30.79 -8.72 -14.75
CA SER A 66 -29.42 -8.87 -15.24
C SER A 66 -29.41 -9.29 -16.72
N SER A 67 -28.61 -8.63 -17.55
CA SER A 67 -28.42 -9.00 -18.95
C SER A 67 -26.95 -8.91 -19.39
N LYS A 68 -26.58 -9.67 -20.43
CA LYS A 68 -25.25 -9.66 -21.05
C LYS A 68 -25.35 -9.19 -22.50
N ILE A 69 -24.50 -8.24 -22.88
CA ILE A 69 -24.33 -7.78 -24.25
C ILE A 69 -23.44 -8.79 -25.01
N GLY A 70 -24.06 -9.56 -25.90
CA GLY A 70 -23.39 -10.55 -26.76
C GLY A 70 -22.83 -9.98 -28.08
N ALA A 71 -22.85 -8.65 -28.28
CA ALA A 71 -22.33 -8.05 -29.50
C ALA A 71 -20.82 -8.33 -29.66
N TYR A 72 -20.42 -8.75 -30.85
CA TYR A 72 -19.00 -8.93 -31.20
C TYR A 72 -18.30 -7.57 -31.21
N VAL A 73 -17.07 -7.54 -30.67
CA VAL A 73 -16.20 -6.37 -30.67
C VAL A 73 -14.89 -6.79 -31.33
N ALA A 74 -14.58 -6.23 -32.48
CA ALA A 74 -13.31 -6.47 -33.16
C ALA A 74 -12.17 -5.78 -32.40
N PHE A 75 -11.11 -6.50 -32.06
CA PHE A 75 -9.94 -5.94 -31.39
C PHE A 75 -8.64 -6.32 -32.13
N PRO A 76 -7.64 -5.43 -32.20
CA PRO A 76 -6.37 -5.71 -32.85
C PRO A 76 -5.50 -6.64 -31.99
N LEU A 77 -4.75 -7.55 -32.62
CA LEU A 77 -3.72 -8.31 -31.90
C LEU A 77 -2.45 -7.50 -31.68
N GLU A 78 -2.15 -6.59 -32.61
CA GLU A 78 -0.95 -5.77 -32.58
C GLU A 78 -1.31 -4.32 -32.94
N GLY A 79 -0.53 -3.38 -32.45
CA GLY A 79 -0.63 -1.99 -32.90
C GLY A 79 -1.82 -1.21 -32.35
N LEU A 80 -2.36 -1.56 -31.17
CA LEU A 80 -3.34 -0.71 -30.48
C LEU A 80 -2.67 0.60 -30.05
N ASP A 81 -3.03 1.71 -30.69
CA ASP A 81 -2.47 3.03 -30.38
C ASP A 81 -3.37 3.85 -29.44
N MET A 82 -2.86 4.14 -28.24
CA MET A 82 -3.56 4.92 -27.22
C MET A 82 -3.36 6.43 -27.33
N LYS A 83 -2.52 6.90 -28.26
CA LYS A 83 -2.08 8.32 -28.35
C LYS A 83 -3.21 9.34 -28.35
N HIS A 84 -4.34 9.04 -29.00
CA HIS A 84 -5.49 9.96 -29.11
C HIS A 84 -6.23 10.19 -27.78
N TYR A 85 -6.04 9.31 -26.81
CA TYR A 85 -6.72 9.33 -25.52
C TYR A 85 -5.87 9.95 -24.40
N LEU A 86 -4.64 10.34 -24.71
CA LEU A 86 -3.71 10.91 -23.74
C LEU A 86 -4.07 12.35 -23.37
N HIS A 87 -3.79 12.68 -22.12
CA HIS A 87 -3.78 14.04 -21.62
C HIS A 87 -2.53 14.76 -22.13
N LYS A 88 -2.61 16.09 -22.29
CA LYS A 88 -1.48 16.93 -22.74
C LYS A 88 -0.23 16.88 -21.83
N GLU A 89 -0.41 16.49 -20.57
CA GLU A 89 0.66 16.35 -19.57
C GLU A 89 1.20 14.91 -19.47
N CYS A 90 0.67 13.98 -20.27
CA CYS A 90 1.21 12.63 -20.33
C CYS A 90 2.63 12.67 -20.89
N GLN A 91 3.58 12.05 -20.19
CA GLN A 91 5.00 12.02 -20.56
C GLN A 91 5.41 10.72 -21.26
N ASN A 92 4.50 9.75 -21.41
CA ASN A 92 4.83 8.49 -22.07
C ASN A 92 5.14 8.73 -23.56
N GLU A 93 6.31 8.27 -24.01
CA GLU A 93 6.70 8.33 -25.42
C GLU A 93 6.14 7.13 -26.20
N ILE A 94 5.98 5.99 -25.52
CA ILE A 94 5.49 4.75 -26.09
C ILE A 94 3.99 4.58 -25.82
N THR A 95 3.20 4.55 -26.90
CA THR A 95 1.73 4.52 -26.86
C THR A 95 1.11 3.31 -27.54
N ILE A 96 1.94 2.47 -28.15
CA ILE A 96 1.52 1.30 -28.93
C ILE A 96 1.53 0.07 -28.04
N TYR A 97 0.50 -0.76 -28.18
CA TYR A 97 0.35 -2.00 -27.44
C TYR A 97 -0.01 -3.18 -28.35
N ASP A 98 0.44 -4.36 -27.94
CA ASP A 98 0.08 -5.64 -28.54
C ASP A 98 -0.61 -6.54 -27.52
N LEU A 99 -1.57 -7.33 -27.99
CA LEU A 99 -2.39 -8.20 -27.16
C LEU A 99 -1.59 -9.40 -26.67
N THR A 100 -1.65 -9.68 -25.38
CA THR A 100 -0.96 -10.83 -24.76
C THR A 100 -1.92 -11.84 -24.17
N ALA A 101 -3.11 -11.42 -23.76
CA ALA A 101 -4.13 -12.34 -23.26
C ALA A 101 -5.55 -11.78 -23.41
N VAL A 102 -6.52 -12.69 -23.43
CA VAL A 102 -7.95 -12.38 -23.44
C VAL A 102 -8.67 -13.31 -22.46
N ILE A 103 -9.43 -12.74 -21.54
CA ILE A 103 -10.42 -13.49 -20.76
C ILE A 103 -11.72 -13.44 -21.54
N CYS A 104 -12.30 -14.61 -21.78
CA CYS A 104 -13.61 -14.78 -22.39
C CYS A 104 -14.64 -15.15 -21.32
N HIS A 105 -15.88 -14.74 -21.55
CA HIS A 105 -17.01 -15.22 -20.75
C HIS A 105 -18.06 -15.80 -21.67
N HIS A 106 -18.40 -17.06 -21.49
CA HIS A 106 -19.43 -17.78 -22.22
C HIS A 106 -20.72 -17.84 -21.38
N GLY A 107 -21.88 -17.83 -22.02
CA GLY A 107 -23.17 -17.89 -21.30
C GLY A 107 -23.77 -16.53 -20.97
N THR A 108 -24.64 -16.48 -19.95
CA THR A 108 -25.55 -15.35 -19.66
C THR A 108 -25.18 -14.62 -18.37
N ALA A 109 -25.96 -13.59 -18.01
CA ALA A 109 -25.75 -12.88 -16.75
C ALA A 109 -26.17 -13.69 -15.50
N GLY A 110 -26.98 -14.75 -15.65
CA GLY A 110 -27.39 -15.62 -14.55
C GLY A 110 -26.44 -16.80 -14.30
N GLY A 111 -25.50 -17.04 -15.21
CA GLY A 111 -24.58 -18.17 -15.15
C GLY A 111 -23.80 -18.30 -16.45
N GLY A 112 -22.52 -18.64 -16.34
CA GLY A 112 -21.59 -18.70 -17.45
C GLY A 112 -20.28 -19.39 -17.07
N HIS A 113 -19.35 -19.36 -18.01
CA HIS A 113 -18.04 -20.02 -17.91
C HIS A 113 -16.93 -19.10 -18.39
N TYR A 114 -15.81 -19.06 -17.67
CA TYR A 114 -14.66 -18.23 -18.04
C TYR A 114 -13.55 -19.10 -18.61
N THR A 115 -12.96 -18.63 -19.70
CA THR A 115 -11.77 -19.23 -20.33
C THR A 115 -10.78 -18.13 -20.64
N ALA A 116 -9.52 -18.48 -20.89
CA ALA A 116 -8.49 -17.51 -21.27
C ALA A 116 -7.71 -17.95 -22.49
N TYR A 117 -7.49 -17.02 -23.42
CA TYR A 117 -6.49 -17.16 -24.47
C TYR A 117 -5.24 -16.39 -24.06
N CYS A 118 -4.07 -17.03 -24.05
CA CYS A 118 -2.81 -16.40 -23.68
C CYS A 118 -1.73 -16.69 -24.72
N LEU A 119 -0.96 -15.66 -25.07
CA LEU A 119 0.24 -15.80 -25.90
C LEU A 119 1.40 -16.29 -25.04
N ASN A 120 1.98 -17.42 -25.42
CA ASN A 120 3.19 -17.93 -24.79
C ASN A 120 4.42 -17.21 -25.36
N TYR A 121 5.12 -16.45 -24.51
CA TYR A 121 6.26 -15.62 -24.93
C TYR A 121 7.52 -16.43 -25.31
N ILE A 122 7.58 -17.72 -24.98
CA ILE A 122 8.76 -18.57 -25.25
C ILE A 122 8.72 -19.08 -26.69
N ASN A 123 7.54 -19.46 -27.18
CA ASN A 123 7.37 -20.07 -28.50
C ASN A 123 6.49 -19.25 -29.45
N GLU A 124 5.96 -18.11 -28.99
CA GLU A 124 5.12 -17.18 -29.75
C GLU A 124 3.82 -17.81 -30.27
N ARG A 125 3.23 -18.75 -29.52
CA ARG A 125 1.97 -19.42 -29.86
C ARG A 125 0.85 -19.13 -28.87
N TRP A 126 -0.39 -19.18 -29.36
CA TRP A 126 -1.58 -18.98 -28.54
C TRP A 126 -2.07 -20.29 -27.94
N TYR A 127 -2.52 -20.21 -26.70
CA TYR A 127 -3.12 -21.32 -25.98
C TYR A 127 -4.44 -20.90 -25.36
N GLU A 128 -5.44 -21.78 -25.43
CA GLU A 128 -6.66 -21.73 -24.64
C GLU A 128 -6.45 -22.45 -23.31
N PHE A 129 -6.82 -21.77 -22.24
CA PHE A 129 -6.87 -22.30 -20.88
C PHE A 129 -8.33 -22.40 -20.49
N ASP A 130 -8.83 -23.63 -20.46
CA ASP A 130 -10.17 -24.00 -20.03
C ASP A 130 -10.05 -24.90 -18.79
N ASP A 131 -10.09 -24.26 -17.61
CA ASP A 131 -9.81 -24.86 -16.32
C ASP A 131 -8.50 -25.68 -16.30
N GLN A 132 -8.61 -27.00 -16.30
CA GLN A 132 -7.50 -27.95 -16.25
C GLN A 132 -6.96 -28.34 -17.64
N VAL A 133 -7.63 -27.91 -18.72
CA VAL A 133 -7.30 -28.25 -20.10
C VAL A 133 -6.60 -27.07 -20.76
N VAL A 134 -5.42 -27.34 -21.33
CA VAL A 134 -4.63 -26.35 -22.07
C VAL A 134 -4.44 -26.84 -23.50
N THR A 135 -4.88 -26.05 -24.48
CA THR A 135 -4.88 -26.43 -25.90
C THR A 135 -4.22 -25.36 -26.74
N GLU A 136 -3.29 -25.72 -27.63
CA GLU A 136 -2.75 -24.79 -28.63
C GLU A 136 -3.84 -24.41 -29.63
N VAL A 137 -3.98 -23.12 -29.91
CA VAL A 137 -5.05 -22.58 -30.77
C VAL A 137 -4.50 -21.68 -31.86
N ASP A 138 -5.26 -21.58 -32.96
CA ASP A 138 -4.93 -20.65 -34.03
C ASP A 138 -5.35 -19.22 -33.68
N VAL A 139 -4.62 -18.25 -34.22
CA VAL A 139 -4.88 -16.82 -34.06
C VAL A 139 -6.32 -16.45 -34.45
N GLN A 140 -6.90 -17.11 -35.46
CA GLN A 140 -8.28 -16.88 -35.88
C GLN A 140 -9.30 -17.22 -34.78
N GLN A 141 -9.01 -18.18 -33.89
CA GLN A 141 -9.89 -18.48 -32.77
C GLN A 141 -9.84 -17.35 -31.73
N VAL A 142 -8.65 -16.80 -31.48
CA VAL A 142 -8.44 -15.72 -30.52
C VAL A 142 -9.18 -14.45 -30.93
N ILE A 143 -9.07 -14.00 -32.19
CA ILE A 143 -9.72 -12.75 -32.64
C ILE A 143 -11.26 -12.85 -32.71
N ASN A 144 -11.80 -14.07 -32.79
CA ASN A 144 -13.24 -14.32 -32.91
C ASN A 144 -13.89 -14.70 -31.57
N CYS A 145 -13.16 -14.66 -30.45
CA CYS A 145 -13.66 -15.09 -29.16
C CYS A 145 -14.68 -14.10 -28.53
N GLU A 146 -15.45 -14.58 -27.54
CA GLU A 146 -16.32 -13.75 -26.70
C GLU A 146 -15.53 -12.96 -25.65
N ALA A 147 -14.64 -12.08 -26.12
CA ALA A 147 -13.75 -11.30 -25.28
C ALA A 147 -14.51 -10.50 -24.22
N TYR A 148 -14.06 -10.59 -22.97
CA TYR A 148 -14.59 -9.85 -21.82
C TYR A 148 -13.54 -8.91 -21.24
N VAL A 149 -12.30 -9.38 -21.05
CA VAL A 149 -11.16 -8.56 -20.62
C VAL A 149 -9.98 -8.81 -21.55
N LEU A 150 -9.41 -7.74 -22.08
CA LEU A 150 -8.25 -7.75 -22.97
C LEU A 150 -7.01 -7.28 -22.20
N PHE A 151 -5.89 -7.98 -22.34
CA PHE A 151 -4.61 -7.62 -21.74
C PHE A 151 -3.64 -7.27 -22.86
N TYR A 152 -3.22 -6.02 -22.87
CA TYR A 152 -2.32 -5.45 -23.86
C TYR A 152 -0.99 -5.10 -23.21
N ARG A 153 0.14 -5.51 -23.79
CA ARG A 153 1.48 -5.14 -23.34
C ARG A 153 2.04 -4.05 -24.23
N LYS A 154 2.68 -3.06 -23.59
CA LYS A 154 3.32 -1.94 -24.27
C LYS A 154 4.44 -2.45 -25.19
N ARG A 155 4.53 -1.92 -26.41
CA ARG A 155 5.52 -2.35 -27.42
C ARG A 155 6.61 -1.31 -27.59
N ASN A 156 7.87 -1.72 -27.41
CA ASN A 156 9.03 -0.89 -27.71
C ASN A 156 10.10 -1.69 -28.45
N ASP A 157 10.13 -1.50 -29.77
CA ASP A 157 11.01 -2.24 -30.69
C ASP A 157 12.50 -1.99 -30.42
N GLN A 158 12.86 -0.88 -29.76
CA GLN A 158 14.25 -0.57 -29.42
C GLN A 158 14.79 -1.47 -28.29
N MET A 159 13.93 -1.99 -27.41
CA MET A 159 14.36 -2.72 -26.22
C MET A 159 15.14 -4.01 -26.55
N HIS A 160 14.85 -4.66 -27.68
CA HIS A 160 15.61 -5.84 -28.12
C HIS A 160 17.09 -5.50 -28.28
N SER A 161 17.40 -4.45 -29.06
CA SER A 161 18.78 -4.01 -29.30
C SER A 161 19.49 -3.55 -28.02
N LEU A 162 18.74 -2.90 -27.10
CA LEU A 162 19.31 -2.42 -25.84
C LEU A 162 19.70 -3.58 -24.91
N ARG A 163 18.86 -4.61 -24.83
CA ARG A 163 19.10 -5.83 -24.04
C ARG A 163 20.24 -6.65 -24.61
N GLN A 164 20.30 -6.79 -25.93
CA GLN A 164 21.39 -7.49 -26.60
C GLN A 164 22.75 -6.82 -26.30
N LYS A 165 22.84 -5.50 -26.48
CA LYS A 165 24.06 -4.74 -26.15
C LYS A 165 24.43 -4.87 -24.66
N ALA A 166 23.44 -4.85 -23.77
CA ALA A 166 23.66 -5.07 -22.34
C ALA A 166 24.27 -6.45 -22.03
N MET A 167 23.79 -7.52 -22.70
CA MET A 167 24.36 -8.86 -22.56
C MET A 167 25.80 -8.92 -23.07
N GLU A 168 26.08 -8.34 -24.24
CA GLU A 168 27.44 -8.26 -24.80
C GLU A 168 28.41 -7.55 -23.86
N LEU A 169 28.00 -6.44 -23.24
CA LEU A 169 28.81 -5.71 -22.25
C LEU A 169 29.04 -6.50 -20.96
N MET A 170 28.10 -7.36 -20.57
CA MET A 170 28.24 -8.23 -19.40
C MET A 170 29.23 -9.37 -19.65
N GLU A 171 29.24 -9.92 -20.87
CA GLU A 171 30.14 -11.01 -21.28
C GLU A 171 31.57 -10.54 -21.57
N ALA A 172 31.74 -9.27 -21.91
CA ALA A 172 33.05 -8.66 -22.08
C ALA A 172 33.84 -8.76 -20.76
N LYS A 173 34.78 -9.73 -20.71
CA LYS A 173 35.68 -9.98 -19.57
C LYS A 173 36.75 -8.89 -19.43
N GLU A 174 36.35 -7.63 -19.45
CA GLU A 174 37.25 -6.54 -19.11
C GLU A 174 37.52 -6.58 -17.60
N PRO A 175 38.77 -6.38 -17.16
CA PRO A 175 39.09 -6.27 -15.75
C PRO A 175 38.50 -4.98 -15.20
N SER A 176 37.25 -5.04 -14.74
CA SER A 176 36.59 -3.90 -14.10
C SER A 176 37.18 -3.69 -12.70
N LEU A 177 37.63 -2.47 -12.41
CA LEU A 177 38.14 -2.08 -11.08
C LEU A 177 37.00 -1.89 -10.06
N MET A 178 35.76 -1.78 -10.52
CA MET A 178 34.59 -1.52 -9.69
C MET A 178 33.43 -2.44 -10.07
N GLN A 179 32.74 -2.93 -9.04
CA GLN A 179 31.49 -3.67 -9.16
C GLN A 179 30.34 -2.77 -8.70
N PHE A 180 29.24 -2.82 -9.42
CA PHE A 180 28.01 -2.11 -9.07
C PHE A 180 26.90 -3.10 -8.76
N PHE A 181 25.99 -2.72 -7.86
CA PHE A 181 24.85 -3.53 -7.47
C PHE A 181 23.56 -2.80 -7.86
N VAL A 182 22.70 -3.52 -8.58
CA VAL A 182 21.40 -3.01 -9.03
C VAL A 182 20.30 -3.92 -8.53
N SER A 183 19.14 -3.35 -8.20
CA SER A 183 17.95 -4.10 -7.82
C SER A 183 17.62 -5.16 -8.86
N LYS A 184 17.47 -6.40 -8.42
CA LYS A 184 16.99 -7.52 -9.23
C LYS A 184 15.59 -7.24 -9.77
N GLN A 185 14.74 -6.54 -9.02
CA GLN A 185 13.43 -6.12 -9.52
C GLN A 185 13.57 -5.17 -10.71
N TRP A 186 14.49 -4.20 -10.63
CA TRP A 186 14.73 -3.29 -11.74
C TRP A 186 15.32 -4.01 -12.96
N ILE A 187 16.25 -4.95 -12.77
CA ILE A 187 16.78 -5.78 -13.87
C ILE A 187 15.68 -6.62 -14.52
N ASN A 188 14.76 -7.18 -13.73
CA ASN A 188 13.60 -7.89 -14.27
C ASN A 188 12.71 -6.97 -15.12
N ARG A 189 12.48 -5.73 -14.67
CA ARG A 189 11.79 -4.71 -15.48
C ARG A 189 12.57 -4.40 -16.75
N PHE A 190 13.88 -4.19 -16.69
CA PHE A 190 14.69 -3.97 -17.89
C PHE A 190 14.53 -5.11 -18.91
N ASN A 191 14.52 -6.36 -18.45
CA ASN A 191 14.39 -7.54 -19.29
C ASN A 191 12.98 -7.74 -19.86
N THR A 192 11.94 -7.19 -19.25
CA THR A 192 10.55 -7.48 -19.62
C THR A 192 9.74 -6.26 -20.05
N PHE A 193 10.01 -5.06 -19.56
CA PHE A 193 9.18 -3.89 -19.81
C PHE A 193 9.63 -3.13 -21.05
N ALA A 194 8.70 -2.51 -21.76
CA ALA A 194 8.95 -1.52 -22.80
C ALA A 194 9.55 -0.24 -22.23
N GLU A 195 9.14 0.13 -21.01
CA GLU A 195 9.65 1.29 -20.27
C GLU A 195 10.02 0.86 -18.82
N PRO A 196 11.25 0.37 -18.58
CA PRO A 196 11.65 -0.12 -17.25
C PRO A 196 11.76 0.99 -16.18
N GLY A 197 11.75 2.26 -16.61
CA GLY A 197 11.90 3.42 -15.76
C GLY A 197 13.33 3.63 -15.26
N ARG A 198 13.49 4.60 -14.36
CA ARG A 198 14.78 4.95 -13.72
C ARG A 198 15.26 3.80 -12.84
N ILE A 199 16.58 3.63 -12.73
CA ILE A 199 17.16 2.65 -11.80
C ILE A 199 16.79 3.03 -10.37
N THR A 200 16.29 2.07 -9.60
CA THR A 200 15.98 2.26 -8.17
C THR A 200 16.56 1.12 -7.36
N ASN A 201 17.36 1.45 -6.36
CA ASN A 201 17.97 0.49 -5.42
C ASN A 201 17.34 0.55 -4.01
N SER A 202 16.20 1.22 -3.88
CA SER A 202 15.52 1.48 -2.61
C SER A 202 14.88 0.25 -1.97
N ASP A 203 14.80 -0.86 -2.71
CA ASP A 203 14.32 -2.17 -2.21
C ASP A 203 15.37 -2.89 -1.36
N PHE A 204 16.65 -2.54 -1.50
CA PHE A 204 17.72 -3.10 -0.66
C PHE A 204 18.62 -2.04 0.01
N LEU A 205 18.48 -0.76 -0.34
CA LEU A 205 19.17 0.35 0.34
C LEU A 205 18.20 1.23 1.11
N CYS A 206 18.58 1.59 2.34
CA CYS A 206 17.93 2.65 3.07
C CYS A 206 18.36 4.03 2.56
N THR A 207 17.68 5.08 3.05
CA THR A 207 18.00 6.48 2.75
C THR A 207 19.41 6.91 3.19
N HIS A 208 20.03 6.18 4.12
CA HIS A 208 21.42 6.40 4.54
C HIS A 208 22.45 5.76 3.59
N GLY A 209 22.01 5.05 2.55
CA GLY A 209 22.88 4.42 1.54
C GLY A 209 23.46 3.05 1.92
N GLY A 210 23.07 2.50 3.08
CA GLY A 210 23.45 1.15 3.50
C GLY A 210 22.29 0.16 3.40
N VAL A 211 22.60 -1.12 3.58
CA VAL A 211 21.60 -2.20 3.63
C VAL A 211 20.91 -2.17 4.99
N PRO A 212 19.57 -2.11 5.07
CA PRO A 212 18.84 -2.20 6.32
C PRO A 212 19.18 -3.51 7.09
N PRO A 213 19.26 -3.50 8.43
CA PRO A 213 19.62 -4.67 9.23
C PRO A 213 18.83 -5.93 8.89
N TYR A 214 17.51 -5.80 8.71
CA TYR A 214 16.62 -6.92 8.42
C TYR A 214 16.79 -7.51 6.99
N LEU A 215 17.59 -6.87 6.13
CA LEU A 215 17.89 -7.36 4.78
C LEU A 215 19.31 -7.91 4.63
N VAL A 216 20.19 -7.72 5.63
CA VAL A 216 21.62 -8.05 5.51
C VAL A 216 21.84 -9.51 5.11
N ASP A 217 21.10 -10.44 5.72
CA ASP A 217 21.28 -11.88 5.49
C ASP A 217 20.74 -12.37 4.13
N HIS A 218 19.99 -11.52 3.42
CA HIS A 218 19.30 -11.89 2.18
C HIS A 218 19.53 -10.91 1.02
N VAL A 219 20.39 -9.91 1.21
CA VAL A 219 20.62 -8.85 0.21
C VAL A 219 21.11 -9.40 -1.13
N ASP A 220 21.91 -10.48 -1.10
CA ASP A 220 22.41 -11.13 -2.31
C ASP A 220 21.28 -11.67 -3.21
N ASN A 221 20.11 -11.98 -2.64
CA ASN A 221 18.93 -12.41 -3.41
C ASN A 221 18.20 -11.24 -4.09
N LEU A 222 18.45 -10.01 -3.63
CA LEU A 222 17.78 -8.78 -4.06
C LEU A 222 18.58 -8.00 -5.10
N VAL A 223 19.87 -8.30 -5.27
CA VAL A 223 20.78 -7.54 -6.14
C VAL A 223 21.26 -8.35 -7.33
N VAL A 224 21.68 -7.63 -8.37
CA VAL A 224 22.43 -8.17 -9.51
C VAL A 224 23.77 -7.42 -9.59
N PRO A 225 24.91 -8.11 -9.50
CA PRO A 225 26.20 -7.50 -9.70
C PRO A 225 26.43 -7.17 -11.18
N LEU A 226 26.84 -5.94 -11.46
CA LEU A 226 27.18 -5.44 -12.80
C LEU A 226 28.65 -5.02 -12.83
N ASN A 227 29.30 -5.29 -13.97
CA ASN A 227 30.59 -4.69 -14.27
C ASN A 227 30.42 -3.19 -14.59
N GLN A 228 31.52 -2.44 -14.57
CA GLN A 228 31.50 -1.00 -14.78
C GLN A 228 30.90 -0.59 -16.13
N CYS A 229 31.27 -1.26 -17.23
CA CYS A 229 30.80 -0.91 -18.59
C CYS A 229 29.29 -1.08 -18.73
N MET A 230 28.73 -2.17 -18.18
CA MET A 230 27.30 -2.42 -18.16
C MET A 230 26.57 -1.41 -17.27
N TRP A 231 27.11 -1.11 -16.08
CA TRP A 231 26.54 -0.08 -15.21
C TRP A 231 26.48 1.28 -15.89
N GLU A 232 27.59 1.75 -16.47
CA GLU A 232 27.66 3.05 -17.15
C GLU A 232 26.68 3.11 -18.33
N TYR A 233 26.57 2.03 -19.11
CA TYR A 233 25.61 1.95 -20.21
C TYR A 233 24.17 2.12 -19.74
N LEU A 234 23.76 1.39 -18.69
CA LEU A 234 22.41 1.48 -18.13
C LEU A 234 22.17 2.82 -17.43
N TYR A 235 23.10 3.27 -16.61
CA TYR A 235 22.97 4.51 -15.85
C TYR A 235 22.92 5.75 -16.76
N ASN A 236 23.75 5.82 -17.79
CA ASN A 236 23.73 6.94 -18.74
C ASN A 236 22.40 7.02 -19.51
N ARG A 237 21.69 5.89 -19.67
CA ARG A 237 20.40 5.86 -20.38
C ARG A 237 19.21 6.10 -19.45
N TYR A 238 19.16 5.42 -18.31
CA TYR A 238 17.99 5.39 -17.43
C TYR A 238 18.13 6.29 -16.20
N GLY A 239 19.37 6.66 -15.83
CA GLY A 239 19.67 7.40 -14.61
C GLY A 239 19.09 6.74 -13.36
N GLY A 240 18.80 7.56 -12.34
CA GLY A 240 18.17 7.11 -11.10
C GLY A 240 19.16 6.97 -9.95
N GLY A 241 18.85 6.09 -9.00
CA GLY A 241 19.65 5.84 -7.82
C GLY A 241 18.85 5.29 -6.63
N PRO A 242 19.49 5.19 -5.45
CA PRO A 242 20.88 5.54 -5.18
C PRO A 242 21.89 4.59 -5.85
N VAL A 243 23.05 5.11 -6.24
CA VAL A 243 24.14 4.29 -6.80
C VAL A 243 24.72 3.40 -5.70
N CYS A 244 24.96 2.13 -6.01
CA CYS A 244 25.54 1.18 -5.07
C CYS A 244 26.75 0.49 -5.70
N ASN A 245 27.93 0.71 -5.12
CA ASN A 245 29.18 0.03 -5.48
C ASN A 245 29.74 -0.83 -4.34
N ARG A 246 29.05 -0.86 -3.19
CA ARG A 246 29.42 -1.66 -2.03
C ARG A 246 28.18 -1.95 -1.18
N LEU A 247 28.04 -3.20 -0.78
CA LEU A 247 27.04 -3.63 0.19
C LEU A 247 27.64 -3.57 1.61
N TYR A 248 26.95 -2.90 2.53
CA TYR A 248 27.34 -2.84 3.93
C TYR A 248 26.10 -2.65 4.81
N SER A 249 26.11 -3.24 6.01
CA SER A 249 25.04 -3.04 7.00
C SER A 249 24.98 -1.58 7.46
N CYS A 250 23.78 -0.99 7.40
CA CYS A 250 23.56 0.38 7.80
C CYS A 250 23.56 0.52 9.33
N GLN A 251 24.62 1.13 9.87
CA GLN A 251 24.77 1.34 11.31
C GLN A 251 23.75 2.32 11.92
N ILE A 252 23.23 3.26 11.11
CA ILE A 252 22.19 4.20 11.57
C ILE A 252 20.88 3.43 11.78
N CYS A 253 20.46 2.65 10.78
CA CYS A 253 19.26 1.81 10.90
C CYS A 253 19.41 0.73 11.97
N GLN A 254 20.63 0.20 12.18
CA GLN A 254 20.88 -0.73 13.29
C GLN A 254 20.59 -0.07 14.64
N ARG A 255 21.13 1.14 14.86
CA ARG A 255 20.89 1.87 16.11
C ARG A 255 19.42 2.23 16.31
N GLU A 256 18.71 2.58 15.24
CA GLU A 256 17.27 2.83 15.29
C GLU A 256 16.49 1.58 15.69
N LEU A 257 16.85 0.42 15.14
CA LEU A 257 16.28 -0.87 15.49
C LEU A 257 16.57 -1.24 16.95
N ASP A 258 17.83 -1.07 17.39
CA ASP A 258 18.22 -1.36 18.78
C ASP A 258 17.45 -0.47 19.78
N ASN A 259 17.29 0.82 19.45
CA ASN A 259 16.50 1.76 20.25
C ASN A 259 15.01 1.37 20.29
N LEU A 260 14.47 0.90 19.17
CA LEU A 260 13.08 0.43 19.08
C LEU A 260 12.86 -0.80 19.96
N ILE A 261 13.74 -1.81 19.86
CA ILE A 261 13.70 -3.02 20.68
C ILE A 261 13.84 -2.67 22.16
N LEU A 262 14.79 -1.79 22.51
CA LEU A 262 14.97 -1.34 23.89
C LEU A 262 13.72 -0.63 24.41
N ARG A 263 13.08 0.21 23.59
CA ARG A 263 11.83 0.89 23.96
C ARG A 263 10.70 -0.11 24.19
N GLN A 264 10.44 -1.01 23.24
CA GLN A 264 9.39 -2.03 23.36
C GLN A 264 9.58 -2.88 24.62
N LYS A 265 10.83 -3.31 24.88
CA LYS A 265 11.18 -4.06 26.08
C LYS A 265 10.97 -3.25 27.35
N THR A 266 11.47 -2.01 27.40
CA THR A 266 11.32 -1.15 28.58
C THR A 266 9.85 -0.89 28.90
N GLU A 267 9.02 -0.63 27.89
CA GLU A 267 7.59 -0.44 28.05
C GLU A 267 6.87 -1.70 28.55
N MET A 268 7.20 -2.87 27.99
CA MET A 268 6.66 -4.16 28.44
C MET A 268 7.06 -4.47 29.89
N ASP A 269 8.35 -4.40 30.20
CA ASP A 269 8.89 -4.74 31.52
C ASP A 269 8.31 -3.81 32.60
N THR A 270 8.21 -2.51 32.32
CA THR A 270 7.61 -1.54 33.23
C THR A 270 6.12 -1.81 33.43
N PHE A 271 5.38 -2.12 32.36
CA PHE A 271 3.96 -2.47 32.48
C PHE A 271 3.75 -3.74 33.31
N ILE A 272 4.54 -4.79 33.08
CA ILE A 272 4.46 -6.05 33.85
C ILE A 272 4.70 -5.76 35.33
N GLN A 273 5.76 -5.01 35.65
CA GLN A 273 6.06 -4.63 37.03
C GLN A 273 4.89 -3.90 37.69
N LEU A 274 4.39 -2.83 37.06
CA LEU A 274 3.29 -2.02 37.61
C LEU A 274 1.98 -2.82 37.74
N ASN A 275 1.73 -3.74 36.82
CA ASN A 275 0.56 -4.60 36.86
C ASN A 275 0.66 -5.67 37.96
N ASP A 276 1.85 -6.21 38.23
CA ASP A 276 2.07 -7.14 39.34
C ASP A 276 1.97 -6.43 40.70
N GLU A 277 2.50 -5.21 40.82
CA GLU A 277 2.28 -4.34 42.00
C GLU A 277 0.79 -4.07 42.23
N PHE A 278 0.04 -3.76 41.17
CA PHE A 278 -1.41 -3.53 41.26
C PHE A 278 -2.19 -4.77 41.72
N LYS A 279 -1.81 -5.97 41.30
CA LYS A 279 -2.43 -7.23 41.76
C LYS A 279 -2.17 -7.50 43.24
N CYS A 280 -1.04 -7.04 43.77
CA CYS A 280 -0.68 -7.18 45.18
C CYS A 280 -1.31 -6.10 46.08
N GLU A 281 -1.90 -5.05 45.51
CA GLU A 281 -2.53 -3.97 46.27
C GLU A 281 -3.93 -4.37 46.77
N GLU A 282 -4.08 -4.49 48.09
CA GLU A 282 -5.35 -4.93 48.68
C GLU A 282 -6.50 -3.93 48.49
N ASN A 283 -6.21 -2.62 48.43
CA ASN A 283 -7.23 -1.56 48.35
C ASN A 283 -6.76 -0.33 47.56
N PRO A 284 -6.71 -0.41 46.21
CA PRO A 284 -6.36 0.72 45.37
C PRO A 284 -7.32 1.89 45.57
N ASN A 285 -6.73 3.08 45.77
CA ASN A 285 -7.45 4.35 45.96
C ASN A 285 -8.11 4.85 44.67
N VAL A 286 -7.46 4.61 43.53
CA VAL A 286 -7.95 5.01 42.20
C VAL A 286 -7.65 3.89 41.20
N ILE A 287 -8.65 3.52 40.40
CA ILE A 287 -8.49 2.60 39.27
C ILE A 287 -8.90 3.35 38.00
N TYR A 288 -8.04 3.36 37.01
CA TYR A 288 -8.28 4.00 35.71
C TYR A 288 -8.80 3.02 34.68
N ALA A 289 -9.59 3.54 33.73
CA ALA A 289 -10.06 2.81 32.57
C ALA A 289 -9.22 3.18 31.34
N ILE A 290 -8.82 2.18 30.57
CA ILE A 290 -8.15 2.36 29.27
C ILE A 290 -8.90 1.61 28.18
N SER A 291 -9.06 2.23 27.00
CA SER A 291 -9.72 1.58 25.87
C SER A 291 -9.00 0.29 25.47
N MET A 292 -9.75 -0.81 25.33
CA MET A 292 -9.16 -2.08 24.90
C MET A 292 -8.72 -2.06 23.42
N VAL A 293 -9.25 -1.13 22.62
CA VAL A 293 -8.80 -0.92 21.23
C VAL A 293 -7.38 -0.35 21.24
N TRP A 294 -7.17 0.77 21.93
CA TRP A 294 -5.86 1.38 22.07
C TRP A 294 -4.87 0.45 22.78
N PHE A 295 -5.31 -0.25 23.83
CA PHE A 295 -4.46 -1.17 24.57
C PHE A 295 -3.98 -2.34 23.69
N LYS A 296 -4.81 -2.86 22.78
CA LYS A 296 -4.40 -3.89 21.81
C LYS A 296 -3.37 -3.36 20.80
N GLU A 297 -3.48 -2.09 20.38
CA GLU A 297 -2.47 -1.45 19.52
C GLU A 297 -1.13 -1.33 20.25
N TRP A 298 -1.16 -0.86 21.50
CA TRP A 298 0.01 -0.82 22.36
C TRP A 298 0.61 -2.21 22.58
N GLU A 299 -0.22 -3.21 22.90
CA GLU A 299 0.22 -4.60 23.10
C GLU A 299 0.88 -5.16 21.85
N ASN A 300 0.29 -4.95 20.66
CA ASN A 300 0.89 -5.37 19.40
C ASN A 300 2.27 -4.71 19.19
N PHE A 301 2.42 -3.44 19.57
CA PHE A 301 3.70 -2.74 19.49
C PHE A 301 4.76 -3.33 20.43
N VAL A 302 4.45 -3.46 21.72
CA VAL A 302 5.44 -3.96 22.71
C VAL A 302 5.73 -5.46 22.59
N ARG A 303 4.89 -6.22 21.88
CA ARG A 303 5.10 -7.65 21.55
C ARG A 303 5.75 -7.89 20.18
N ASP A 304 6.31 -6.85 19.56
CA ASP A 304 6.99 -6.94 18.26
C ASP A 304 6.09 -7.50 17.12
N ARG A 305 4.78 -7.28 17.22
CA ARG A 305 3.83 -7.59 16.12
C ARG A 305 3.73 -6.45 15.12
N THR A 306 4.13 -5.25 15.52
CA THR A 306 4.20 -4.06 14.69
C THR A 306 5.34 -3.15 15.17
N PRO A 307 6.13 -2.55 14.25
CA PRO A 307 7.13 -1.56 14.62
C PRO A 307 6.50 -0.18 14.91
N TYR A 308 5.21 0.01 14.59
CA TYR A 308 4.52 1.28 14.75
C TYR A 308 3.93 1.39 16.15
N PRO A 309 4.34 2.40 16.95
CA PRO A 309 3.74 2.64 18.26
C PRO A 309 2.28 3.11 18.11
N PRO A 310 1.43 2.89 19.13
CA PRO A 310 0.08 3.42 19.11
C PRO A 310 0.11 4.96 19.12
N GLY A 311 -1.00 5.55 18.66
CA GLY A 311 -1.22 6.99 18.79
C GLY A 311 -1.48 7.42 20.24
N PRO A 312 -1.93 8.67 20.47
CA PRO A 312 -2.37 9.10 21.79
C PRO A 312 -3.49 8.22 22.35
N ILE A 313 -3.59 8.09 23.68
CA ILE A 313 -4.63 7.27 24.31
C ILE A 313 -6.02 7.81 23.90
N GLU A 314 -6.85 6.96 23.30
CA GLU A 314 -8.19 7.33 22.82
C GLU A 314 -9.32 6.69 23.66
N ASN A 315 -9.68 7.35 24.76
CA ASN A 315 -10.76 6.89 25.64
C ASN A 315 -12.16 7.41 25.23
N ASN A 316 -12.28 8.18 24.15
CA ASN A 316 -13.56 8.77 23.71
C ASN A 316 -14.65 7.72 23.47
N ARG A 317 -14.27 6.53 22.97
CA ARG A 317 -15.22 5.44 22.66
C ARG A 317 -15.77 4.77 23.93
N ILE A 318 -15.07 4.90 25.04
CA ILE A 318 -15.46 4.38 26.35
C ILE A 318 -16.00 5.47 27.28
N ALA A 319 -16.04 6.73 26.82
CA ALA A 319 -16.58 7.87 27.57
C ALA A 319 -18.05 8.16 27.21
N VAL A 320 -18.81 8.70 28.15
CA VAL A 320 -20.11 9.33 27.92
C VAL A 320 -20.19 10.63 28.71
N MET A 321 -20.82 11.65 28.14
CA MET A 321 -21.07 12.92 28.84
C MET A 321 -22.26 12.75 29.81
N LYS A 322 -22.03 12.97 31.10
CA LYS A 322 -23.10 13.14 32.10
C LYS A 322 -22.86 14.41 32.89
N ASN A 323 -23.85 15.29 32.96
CA ASN A 323 -23.81 16.56 33.72
C ASN A 323 -22.58 17.44 33.39
N GLY A 324 -22.14 17.45 32.13
CA GLY A 324 -20.97 18.22 31.69
C GLY A 324 -19.60 17.60 32.01
N GLN A 325 -19.57 16.43 32.66
CA GLN A 325 -18.35 15.66 32.93
C GLN A 325 -18.31 14.37 32.08
N GLN A 326 -17.11 14.00 31.64
CA GLN A 326 -16.89 12.72 30.97
C GLN A 326 -16.76 11.62 32.01
N VAL A 327 -17.64 10.63 31.89
CA VAL A 327 -17.66 9.46 32.79
C VAL A 327 -17.61 8.19 31.95
N LEU A 328 -17.17 7.09 32.59
CA LEU A 328 -17.04 5.80 31.94
C LEU A 328 -18.40 5.26 31.49
N LYS A 329 -18.48 4.77 30.25
CA LYS A 329 -19.64 4.08 29.69
C LYS A 329 -19.67 2.64 30.19
N GLN A 330 -20.69 2.27 30.95
CA GLN A 330 -20.78 0.97 31.65
C GLN A 330 -20.72 -0.27 30.74
N THR A 331 -21.16 -0.16 29.48
CA THR A 331 -21.18 -1.29 28.52
C THR A 331 -20.02 -1.26 27.53
N SER A 332 -18.99 -0.46 27.79
CA SER A 332 -17.84 -0.31 26.90
C SER A 332 -16.73 -1.32 27.21
N ASP A 333 -15.93 -1.65 26.20
CA ASP A 333 -14.78 -2.57 26.33
C ASP A 333 -13.55 -1.78 26.80
N TYR A 334 -13.25 -1.89 28.09
CA TYR A 334 -12.13 -1.20 28.75
C TYR A 334 -11.33 -2.14 29.66
N GLY A 335 -10.04 -1.86 29.78
CA GLY A 335 -9.13 -2.47 30.74
C GLY A 335 -9.04 -1.63 32.01
N GLN A 336 -8.75 -2.28 33.14
CA GLN A 336 -8.52 -1.62 34.42
C GLN A 336 -7.01 -1.53 34.67
N VAL A 337 -6.52 -0.34 34.98
CA VAL A 337 -5.09 -0.09 35.25
C VAL A 337 -4.92 0.74 36.52
N SER A 338 -3.78 0.54 37.21
CA SER A 338 -3.41 1.36 38.37
C SER A 338 -3.15 2.81 37.98
N ARG A 339 -3.11 3.71 38.97
CA ARG A 339 -2.74 5.11 38.78
C ARG A 339 -1.35 5.25 38.18
N GLU A 340 -0.41 4.44 38.66
CA GLU A 340 0.98 4.42 38.25
C GLU A 340 1.09 3.97 36.79
N THR A 341 0.34 2.93 36.40
CA THR A 341 0.24 2.47 35.01
C THR A 341 -0.35 3.54 34.09
N TRP A 342 -1.44 4.18 34.51
CA TRP A 342 -2.05 5.28 33.75
C TRP A 342 -1.06 6.44 33.55
N CYS A 343 -0.44 6.91 34.63
CA CYS A 343 0.54 8.00 34.56
C CYS A 343 1.75 7.63 33.67
N TYR A 344 2.21 6.38 33.72
CA TYR A 344 3.30 5.90 32.87
C TYR A 344 2.93 5.96 31.38
N LEU A 345 1.82 5.35 30.99
CA LEU A 345 1.36 5.32 29.60
C LEU A 345 1.00 6.73 29.11
N HIS A 346 0.31 7.52 29.92
CA HIS A 346 -0.06 8.90 29.57
C HIS A 346 1.16 9.81 29.42
N LYS A 347 2.24 9.59 30.18
CA LYS A 347 3.50 10.34 30.01
C LYS A 347 4.14 10.10 28.64
N ILE A 348 4.03 8.89 28.09
CA ILE A 348 4.63 8.52 26.81
C ILE A 348 3.72 8.92 25.64
N TYR A 349 2.43 8.63 25.76
CA TYR A 349 1.47 8.71 24.64
C TYR A 349 0.53 9.91 24.72
N GLY A 350 0.34 10.50 25.90
CA GLY A 350 -0.65 11.55 26.14
C GLY A 350 -2.07 11.07 25.83
N GLY A 351 -2.91 11.99 25.36
CA GLY A 351 -4.30 11.70 24.99
C GLY A 351 -5.27 11.76 26.18
N GLY A 352 -6.37 11.03 26.06
CA GLY A 352 -7.45 10.99 27.03
C GLY A 352 -8.81 10.60 26.42
N PRO A 353 -9.91 10.88 27.11
CA PRO A 353 -9.97 11.46 28.46
C PRO A 353 -9.54 10.51 29.58
N GLU A 354 -9.17 11.11 30.70
CA GLU A 354 -8.91 10.41 31.95
C GLU A 354 -10.24 9.95 32.57
N LEU A 355 -10.42 8.65 32.74
CA LEU A 355 -11.64 8.03 33.24
C LEU A 355 -11.30 7.08 34.39
N THR A 356 -12.00 7.20 35.51
CA THR A 356 -11.81 6.33 36.69
C THR A 356 -12.96 5.35 36.84
N VAL A 357 -12.63 4.09 37.12
CA VAL A 357 -13.57 3.01 37.49
C VAL A 357 -13.93 3.10 38.98
N LYS A 358 -12.93 3.40 39.82
CA LYS A 358 -13.05 3.54 41.28
C LYS A 358 -12.21 4.74 41.72
N GLN A 359 -12.75 5.58 42.61
CA GLN A 359 -12.01 6.66 43.27
C GLN A 359 -12.54 6.82 44.71
N THR A 360 -11.69 6.61 45.71
CA THR A 360 -12.04 6.83 47.12
C THR A 360 -11.80 8.29 47.48
N VAL A 361 -12.86 9.06 47.73
CA VAL A 361 -12.76 10.48 48.13
C VAL A 361 -12.35 10.55 49.61
N GLN A 362 -11.15 11.05 49.93
CA GLN A 362 -10.82 11.48 51.30
C GLN A 362 -11.38 12.91 51.52
N PRO A 363 -12.08 13.19 52.65
CA PRO A 363 -12.64 14.52 52.89
C PRO A 363 -11.50 15.50 53.23
N THR A 364 -11.24 16.48 52.36
CA THR A 364 -10.33 17.59 52.68
C THR A 364 -11.12 18.69 53.37
N THR A 365 -10.66 19.11 54.55
CA THR A 365 -11.27 20.11 55.41
C THR A 365 -11.34 21.48 54.72
N LEU A 366 -12.54 22.01 54.51
CA LEU A 366 -12.76 23.39 54.09
C LEU A 366 -12.45 24.33 55.25
N LEU A 367 -11.36 25.09 55.16
CA LEU A 367 -11.15 26.29 55.97
C LEU A 367 -11.76 27.48 55.23
N SER A 368 -12.69 28.12 55.93
CA SER A 368 -13.60 29.17 55.54
C SER A 368 -12.92 30.51 55.27
N GLN A 369 -13.39 31.22 54.25
CA GLN A 369 -13.33 32.68 54.19
C GLN A 369 -14.73 33.23 53.94
N ALA A 370 -15.25 34.00 54.89
CA ALA A 370 -16.19 35.09 54.63
C ALA A 370 -16.35 35.95 55.89
N THR A 371 -15.87 37.19 55.86
CA THR A 371 -16.68 38.40 56.12
C THR A 371 -15.81 39.65 56.03
N ALA A 372 -16.12 40.54 55.09
CA ALA A 372 -16.46 41.95 55.36
C ALA A 372 -16.64 42.73 54.04
N ASN A 373 -17.66 43.59 54.06
CA ASN A 373 -18.28 44.31 52.96
C ASN A 373 -17.62 45.67 52.65
N GLN A 374 -17.76 46.09 51.39
CA GLN A 374 -18.04 47.45 50.85
C GLN A 374 -17.08 48.61 51.18
N THR A 375 -16.44 49.19 50.15
CA THR A 375 -16.84 50.44 49.43
C THR A 375 -15.75 50.88 48.43
N SER A 376 -16.14 51.23 47.20
CA SER A 376 -15.35 51.95 46.17
C SER A 376 -15.33 53.48 46.48
N PRO A 377 -14.61 54.39 45.78
CA PRO A 377 -14.00 54.25 44.43
C PRO A 377 -12.63 54.97 44.21
N GLY A 378 -11.97 54.67 43.08
CA GLY A 378 -10.94 55.54 42.51
C GLY A 378 -9.93 54.85 41.60
N GLN A 379 -10.15 54.92 40.29
CA GLN A 379 -9.10 54.87 39.25
C GLN A 379 -8.94 56.32 38.72
N PRO A 380 -7.82 56.73 38.06
CA PRO A 380 -7.12 55.91 37.08
C PRO A 380 -5.58 56.06 36.94
N THR A 381 -5.03 55.09 36.21
CA THR A 381 -3.95 55.18 35.19
C THR A 381 -2.46 55.37 35.58
N THR A 382 -1.69 54.37 35.11
CA THR A 382 -0.53 54.44 34.19
C THR A 382 0.92 54.24 34.67
N VAL A 383 1.60 53.38 33.90
CA VAL A 383 3.03 53.17 33.58
C VAL A 383 3.97 52.53 34.63
N SER A 384 4.43 51.29 34.36
CA SER A 384 5.77 51.03 33.79
C SER A 384 6.23 49.59 34.00
N GLN A 385 6.49 48.89 32.89
CA GLN A 385 7.26 47.65 32.84
C GLN A 385 8.76 47.98 32.81
N GLN A 386 9.57 47.23 33.56
CA GLN A 386 10.99 47.05 33.27
C GLN A 386 11.28 45.55 33.17
N LYS A 387 11.72 45.13 31.98
CA LYS A 387 12.42 43.87 31.71
C LYS A 387 13.92 44.16 31.76
N THR A 388 14.69 43.23 32.32
CA THR A 388 16.15 43.14 32.12
C THR A 388 16.53 41.80 31.50
N ASN A 389 17.44 41.92 30.53
CA ASN A 389 18.16 40.93 29.71
C ASN A 389 18.92 39.87 30.55
N THR A 390 19.37 38.71 30.04
CA THR A 390 20.50 38.44 29.09
C THR A 390 20.55 36.91 28.83
N ALA A 391 20.73 36.36 27.60
CA ALA A 391 21.97 36.13 26.81
C ALA A 391 23.08 35.38 27.62
N THR A 392 23.77 34.29 27.23
CA THR A 392 24.35 33.81 25.95
C THR A 392 25.06 32.43 26.12
N ASN A 393 24.89 31.49 25.17
CA ASN A 393 25.90 30.67 24.42
C ASN A 393 26.89 29.62 25.05
N PRO A 394 27.53 28.69 24.25
CA PRO A 394 27.45 27.21 24.44
C PRO A 394 28.78 26.39 24.30
N CYS A 395 28.63 25.04 24.16
CA CYS A 395 29.57 23.96 23.70
C CYS A 395 30.61 23.40 24.71
N PRO A 396 31.16 22.14 24.60
CA PRO A 396 31.77 21.52 23.38
C PRO A 396 31.74 19.95 23.21
N ALA A 397 32.37 19.47 22.12
CA ALA A 397 32.69 18.06 21.75
C ALA A 397 33.95 17.49 22.47
N PRO A 398 34.36 16.20 22.27
CA PRO A 398 35.58 15.89 21.45
C PRO A 398 35.80 14.43 20.86
N ASN A 399 36.66 14.35 19.82
CA ASN A 399 37.81 13.45 19.41
C ASN A 399 37.93 11.87 19.49
N SER A 400 38.32 11.28 18.33
CA SER A 400 39.41 10.30 17.91
C SER A 400 39.86 8.99 18.66
N PHE A 401 39.86 7.85 17.90
CA PHE A 401 40.75 6.62 17.74
C PHE A 401 41.52 5.97 18.94
N PRO A 402 41.83 4.61 19.00
CA PRO A 402 42.55 3.80 17.97
C PRO A 402 42.28 2.25 17.89
N ASN A 403 43.10 1.55 17.05
CA ASN A 403 43.20 0.12 16.67
C ASN A 403 43.36 -0.95 17.79
N SER A 404 43.00 -2.21 17.49
CA SER A 404 43.70 -3.42 17.98
C SER A 404 43.45 -4.68 17.12
N GLU A 405 44.53 -5.43 16.86
CA GLU A 405 44.62 -6.76 16.22
C GLU A 405 44.29 -7.93 17.19
N GLY A 406 44.13 -9.14 16.65
CA GLY A 406 44.25 -10.44 17.37
C GLY A 406 43.14 -11.45 17.02
N ASN A 407 43.43 -12.44 16.15
CA ASN A 407 43.63 -13.88 16.47
C ASN A 407 42.41 -14.57 17.13
N SER A 408 42.00 -15.80 16.83
CA SER A 408 42.41 -16.90 15.95
C SER A 408 41.50 -18.10 16.32
N GLU A 409 41.34 -19.08 15.41
CA GLU A 409 40.96 -20.49 15.70
C GLU A 409 39.52 -20.76 16.22
N SER A 410 38.83 -21.87 15.93
CA SER A 410 39.07 -23.06 15.11
C SER A 410 37.83 -23.97 15.22
N SER A 411 37.54 -24.74 14.16
CA SER A 411 36.84 -26.06 14.18
C SER A 411 35.37 -26.07 14.66
N SER A 412 34.45 -26.91 14.18
CA SER A 412 34.59 -28.30 13.71
C SER A 412 33.44 -28.72 12.80
N SER A 413 33.82 -29.48 11.78
CA SER A 413 33.09 -30.46 10.98
C SER A 413 31.99 -31.30 11.65
N SER A 414 30.94 -31.65 10.89
CA SER A 414 30.42 -33.02 10.63
C SER A 414 29.21 -32.90 9.68
N GLN A 415 29.33 -33.18 8.37
CA GLN A 415 29.21 -34.49 7.70
C GLN A 415 27.91 -35.28 7.95
N THR A 416 27.09 -35.29 6.89
CA THR A 416 26.45 -36.48 6.25
C THR A 416 25.26 -37.10 7.00
N THR A 417 24.06 -37.28 6.42
CA THR A 417 23.75 -38.29 5.40
C THR A 417 22.40 -38.06 4.71
N VAL A 418 22.40 -38.35 3.41
CA VAL A 418 21.27 -38.56 2.49
C VAL A 418 20.62 -39.93 2.76
N VAL A 419 19.28 -40.03 2.69
CA VAL A 419 18.57 -41.26 2.29
C VAL A 419 17.32 -40.88 1.48
N GLU A 420 17.21 -41.45 0.28
CA GLU A 420 16.09 -41.41 -0.65
C GLU A 420 15.01 -42.47 -0.35
N GLY A 421 13.84 -42.28 -0.98
CA GLY A 421 12.83 -43.32 -1.27
C GLY A 421 11.54 -43.14 -0.46
N SER A 422 10.33 -43.27 -0.99
CA SER A 422 9.84 -43.63 -2.32
C SER A 422 8.31 -43.47 -2.32
N SER A 423 7.77 -43.24 -3.51
CA SER A 423 6.36 -43.21 -3.96
C SER A 423 5.35 -44.17 -3.31
N SER A 424 4.10 -43.71 -3.14
CA SER A 424 2.87 -44.41 -3.63
C SER A 424 1.60 -43.55 -3.47
N THR A 425 0.80 -43.51 -4.54
CA THR A 425 -0.60 -43.03 -4.67
C THR A 425 -1.53 -44.25 -4.84
N PRO A 426 -2.85 -44.11 -5.06
CA PRO A 426 -3.91 -43.37 -4.36
C PRO A 426 -5.09 -44.32 -3.98
N VAL A 427 -6.10 -43.82 -3.24
CA VAL A 427 -7.40 -44.52 -3.07
C VAL A 427 -8.55 -43.55 -3.30
N ASN A 428 -9.42 -43.92 -4.24
CA ASN A 428 -10.74 -43.33 -4.53
C ASN A 428 -11.75 -43.64 -3.42
N ASN A 429 -12.68 -42.71 -3.16
CA ASN A 429 -14.09 -43.06 -2.97
C ASN A 429 -15.01 -41.84 -3.19
N SER A 430 -15.96 -42.02 -4.12
CA SER A 430 -17.28 -41.39 -4.23
C SER A 430 -18.10 -41.60 -2.94
N SER A 431 -19.18 -40.89 -2.59
CA SER A 431 -20.37 -40.50 -3.38
C SER A 431 -21.29 -39.55 -2.56
N GLU A 432 -22.21 -38.86 -3.27
CA GLU A 432 -23.59 -38.44 -2.88
C GLU A 432 -23.76 -37.35 -1.81
N GLU A 433 -24.16 -36.13 -2.19
CA GLU A 433 -25.52 -35.60 -2.47
C GLU A 433 -26.39 -35.38 -1.21
N GLU A 434 -26.43 -34.13 -0.74
CA GLU A 434 -27.55 -33.58 0.04
C GLU A 434 -27.89 -32.15 -0.46
N LEU A 435 -29.19 -31.97 -0.77
CA LEU A 435 -29.86 -30.70 -1.07
C LEU A 435 -29.86 -29.74 0.13
N PRO A 436 -29.99 -28.42 -0.11
CA PRO A 436 -30.73 -27.60 0.84
C PRO A 436 -31.84 -26.75 0.22
N SER A 437 -32.82 -26.54 1.09
CA SER A 437 -34.09 -25.86 0.99
C SER A 437 -34.02 -24.34 0.86
N ASP A 438 -35.12 -23.79 0.34
CA ASP A 438 -35.51 -22.39 0.19
C ASP A 438 -35.15 -21.46 1.37
N GLY A 439 -34.66 -20.27 1.03
CA GLY A 439 -34.52 -19.11 1.91
C GLY A 439 -34.61 -17.79 1.12
N GLN A 440 -35.65 -17.01 1.41
CA GLN A 440 -35.91 -15.64 0.91
C GLN A 440 -34.88 -14.60 1.40
N PRO A 441 -34.82 -13.40 0.78
CA PRO A 441 -33.63 -12.55 0.76
C PRO A 441 -33.53 -11.59 1.95
N SER A 442 -32.30 -11.17 2.27
CA SER A 442 -32.02 -10.07 3.20
C SER A 442 -31.19 -8.98 2.51
N ASP A 443 -31.61 -7.74 2.77
CA ASP A 443 -31.02 -6.48 2.32
C ASP A 443 -29.56 -6.32 2.78
N GLY A 444 -28.72 -5.74 1.92
CA GLY A 444 -27.33 -5.42 2.25
C GLY A 444 -26.71 -4.35 1.34
N GLN A 445 -26.52 -3.16 1.91
CA GLN A 445 -25.86 -1.97 1.37
C GLN A 445 -24.36 -2.17 1.00
N PRO A 446 -23.73 -1.21 0.27
CA PRO A 446 -22.47 -1.42 -0.45
C PRO A 446 -21.26 -1.38 0.48
N SER A 447 -20.32 -2.29 0.23
CA SER A 447 -19.03 -2.34 0.93
C SER A 447 -17.97 -1.49 0.22
N SER A 448 -17.20 -0.84 1.10
CA SER A 448 -16.10 0.07 0.90
C SER A 448 -14.93 -0.47 0.09
N SER A 449 -14.37 0.42 -0.72
CA SER A 449 -13.05 0.36 -1.37
C SER A 449 -11.91 0.11 -0.37
N GLY A 450 -11.25 -1.04 -0.50
CA GLY A 450 -9.92 -1.30 0.05
C GLY A 450 -8.84 -0.93 -0.99
N GLY A 451 -7.88 -0.10 -0.57
CA GLY A 451 -6.75 0.30 -1.41
C GLY A 451 -5.81 -0.87 -1.69
N GLN A 452 -5.69 -1.23 -2.97
CA GLN A 452 -4.55 -1.96 -3.52
C GLN A 452 -3.77 -1.00 -4.39
N LEU A 453 -2.44 -1.05 -4.30
CA LEU A 453 -1.49 -0.39 -5.19
C LEU A 453 -1.88 -0.66 -6.65
N SER A 454 -2.54 0.30 -7.28
CA SER A 454 -3.04 0.18 -8.64
C SER A 454 -1.98 0.66 -9.63
N ASN A 455 -1.33 -0.28 -10.33
CA ASN A 455 -0.67 -0.01 -11.61
C ASN A 455 -1.73 0.19 -12.72
N GLN A 456 -2.79 0.95 -12.43
CA GLN A 456 -3.84 1.28 -13.39
C GLN A 456 -3.38 2.49 -14.21
N ALA A 457 -3.81 2.57 -15.46
CA ALA A 457 -3.71 3.82 -16.22
C ALA A 457 -4.39 4.92 -15.40
N THR A 458 -3.63 5.95 -15.02
CA THR A 458 -4.21 7.07 -14.27
C THR A 458 -5.05 7.87 -15.24
N VAL A 459 -6.37 7.71 -15.17
CA VAL A 459 -7.31 8.51 -15.95
C VAL A 459 -7.71 9.72 -15.09
N VAL A 460 -7.59 10.91 -15.65
CA VAL A 460 -8.05 12.14 -15.00
C VAL A 460 -9.28 12.71 -15.67
N ASP A 461 -10.13 13.25 -14.81
CA ASP A 461 -11.26 14.08 -15.21
C ASP A 461 -10.72 15.48 -15.55
N GLN A 462 -10.71 15.83 -16.84
CA GLN A 462 -10.49 17.20 -17.25
C GLN A 462 -11.78 18.00 -17.09
N SER A 463 -11.82 18.80 -16.01
CA SER A 463 -12.67 19.98 -15.84
C SER A 463 -14.17 19.82 -16.10
N THR A 464 -14.96 19.75 -15.03
CA THR A 464 -16.41 19.88 -15.12
C THR A 464 -16.80 21.32 -15.44
N HIS A 465 -17.19 21.59 -16.69
CA HIS A 465 -17.68 22.91 -17.07
C HIS A 465 -19.18 23.00 -16.78
N CYS A 466 -19.58 23.95 -15.93
CA CYS A 466 -20.98 24.31 -15.76
C CYS A 466 -21.48 24.89 -17.08
N LYS A 467 -22.48 24.26 -17.71
CA LYS A 467 -23.25 24.95 -18.75
C LYS A 467 -23.98 26.11 -18.06
N ASN A 468 -23.63 27.34 -18.42
CA ASN A 468 -24.52 28.46 -18.17
C ASN A 468 -25.59 28.39 -19.26
N ASP A 469 -26.84 28.20 -18.84
CA ASP A 469 -28.02 28.23 -19.71
C ASP A 469 -28.15 29.56 -20.45
#